data_AF-A0A7T7I765-F1
#
_entry.id   AF-A0A7T7I765-F1
#
_cell.length_a   1.000
_cell.length_b   1.000
_cell.length_c   1.000
_cell.angle_alpha   90.00
_cell.angle_beta   90.00
_cell.angle_gamma   90.00
#
_symmetry.space_group_name_H-M   'P 1'
#
loop_
_entity.id
_entity.type
_entity.pdbx_description
1 polymer ?
#
loop_
_entity_poly.entity_id
_entity_poly.type
_entity_poly.pdbx_seq_one_letter_code
_entity_poly.pdbx_strand_id
1 'polypeptide(L)'
;MAGRLAAGKGLFDLPQPLAQDVGLERLADAELERGYAFEAVLLMGDAETISAARALQRHAWVLEQFVRDMRSGTAQDWTQAFRQFQEKRDEYYIAARKSLGVHAAFRLRAEDPVILGQDPRQL
;
A
#
# COMPACT_ATOMS: atom_id res chain seq x y z
N MET A 1 -5.94 -2.74 -4.54
CA MET A 1 -6.60 -4.06 -4.71
C MET A 1 -6.73 -4.80 -3.38
N ALA A 2 -5.63 -5.08 -2.68
CA ALA A 2 -5.63 -5.85 -1.42
C ALA A 2 -6.64 -5.34 -0.36
N GLY A 3 -6.81 -4.03 -0.18
CA GLY A 3 -7.83 -3.49 0.75
C GLY A 3 -9.25 -3.98 0.48
N ARG A 4 -9.68 -3.98 -0.80
CA ARG A 4 -11.04 -4.42 -1.16
C ARG A 4 -11.24 -5.92 -0.93
N LEU A 5 -10.20 -6.72 -1.15
CA LEU A 5 -10.19 -8.15 -0.81
C LEU A 5 -10.22 -8.36 0.71
N ALA A 6 -9.47 -7.59 1.48
CA ALA A 6 -9.51 -7.64 2.94
C ALA A 6 -10.91 -7.29 3.47
N ALA A 7 -11.59 -6.32 2.85
CA ALA A 7 -12.98 -6.02 3.17
C ALA A 7 -13.94 -7.18 2.83
N GLY A 8 -13.75 -7.85 1.69
CA GLY A 8 -14.48 -9.08 1.37
C GLY A 8 -14.25 -10.22 2.37
N LYS A 9 -13.10 -10.22 3.07
CA LYS A 9 -12.77 -11.18 4.14
C LYS A 9 -13.17 -10.72 5.55
N GLY A 10 -13.80 -9.55 5.68
CA GLY A 10 -14.15 -8.97 6.99
C GLY A 10 -12.94 -8.50 7.82
N LEU A 11 -11.77 -8.33 7.20
CA LEU A 11 -10.56 -7.80 7.84
C LEU A 11 -10.48 -6.27 7.76
N PHE A 12 -11.33 -5.66 6.95
CA PHE A 12 -11.35 -4.23 6.71
C PHE A 12 -12.76 -3.77 6.39
N ASP A 13 -13.02 -2.48 6.56
CA ASP A 13 -14.22 -1.85 6.01
C ASP A 13 -13.76 -1.00 4.83
N LEU A 14 -14.47 -1.11 3.70
CA LEU A 14 -14.25 -0.30 2.49
C LEU A 14 -15.56 -0.29 1.70
N PRO A 15 -16.02 0.87 1.20
CA PRO A 15 -17.13 0.92 0.26
C PRO A 15 -16.71 0.19 -1.02
N GLN A 16 -17.32 -0.97 -1.28
CA GLN A 16 -17.07 -1.91 -2.40
C GLN A 16 -16.03 -3.02 -2.10
N PRO A 17 -16.36 -3.97 -1.19
CA PRO A 17 -15.56 -5.18 -1.01
C PRO A 17 -15.47 -6.00 -2.31
N LEU A 18 -14.43 -6.81 -2.42
CA LEU A 18 -14.21 -7.71 -3.56
C LEU A 18 -14.19 -9.16 -3.07
N ALA A 19 -14.97 -10.03 -3.73
CA ALA A 19 -14.95 -11.46 -3.46
C ALA A 19 -13.59 -12.07 -3.82
N GLN A 20 -13.21 -13.13 -3.10
CA GLN A 20 -11.86 -13.70 -3.19
C GLN A 20 -11.58 -14.35 -4.54
N ASP A 21 -12.56 -15.06 -5.10
CA ASP A 21 -12.50 -15.75 -6.38
C ASP A 21 -12.17 -14.82 -7.55
N VAL A 22 -12.80 -13.65 -7.62
CA VAL A 22 -12.55 -12.63 -8.65
C VAL A 22 -11.34 -11.75 -8.32
N GLY A 23 -11.05 -11.54 -7.04
CA GLY A 23 -10.07 -10.55 -6.63
C GLY A 23 -8.62 -11.03 -6.65
N LEU A 24 -8.36 -12.34 -6.49
CA LEU A 24 -6.98 -12.85 -6.47
C LEU A 24 -6.30 -12.80 -7.84
N GLU A 25 -7.03 -13.05 -8.93
CA GLU A 25 -6.53 -12.90 -10.30
C GLU A 25 -6.14 -11.44 -10.57
N ARG A 26 -7.06 -10.49 -10.29
CA ARG A 26 -6.79 -9.06 -10.43
C ARG A 26 -5.66 -8.56 -9.52
N LEU A 27 -5.47 -9.21 -8.36
CA LEU A 27 -4.35 -8.91 -7.48
C LEU A 27 -3.03 -9.37 -8.08
N ALA A 28 -3.00 -10.54 -8.73
CA ALA A 28 -1.83 -11.04 -9.44
C ALA A 28 -1.45 -10.11 -10.60
N ASP A 29 -2.43 -9.67 -11.42
CA ASP A 29 -2.18 -8.71 -12.50
C ASP A 29 -1.60 -7.40 -11.95
N ALA A 30 -2.19 -6.86 -10.87
CA ALA A 30 -1.70 -5.64 -10.25
C ALA A 30 -0.29 -5.80 -9.62
N GLU A 31 0.07 -7.00 -9.19
CA GLU A 31 1.41 -7.32 -8.67
C GLU A 31 2.44 -7.35 -9.79
N LEU A 32 2.12 -7.96 -10.94
CA LEU A 32 2.95 -7.94 -12.14
C LEU A 32 3.19 -6.51 -12.64
N GLU A 33 2.14 -5.71 -12.77
CA GLU A 33 2.24 -4.30 -13.17
C GLU A 33 3.10 -3.49 -12.19
N ARG A 34 2.95 -3.74 -10.88
CA ARG A 34 3.80 -3.13 -9.85
C ARG A 34 5.27 -3.55 -10.00
N GLY A 35 5.54 -4.78 -10.42
CA GLY A 35 6.88 -5.27 -10.75
C GLY A 35 7.48 -4.50 -11.92
N TYR A 36 6.77 -4.38 -13.04
CA TYR A 36 7.25 -3.61 -14.20
C TYR A 36 7.48 -2.14 -13.89
N ALA A 37 6.57 -1.49 -13.17
CA ALA A 37 6.74 -0.12 -12.73
C ALA A 37 7.97 0.05 -11.82
N PHE A 38 8.31 -0.99 -11.05
CA PHE A 38 9.45 -0.96 -10.14
C PHE A 38 10.80 -1.06 -10.85
N GLU A 39 10.87 -1.76 -11.99
CA GLU A 39 12.10 -1.78 -12.81
C GLU A 39 12.52 -0.36 -13.25
N ALA A 40 11.56 0.48 -13.61
CA ALA A 40 11.83 1.88 -13.93
C ALA A 40 12.46 2.65 -12.75
N VAL A 41 12.01 2.36 -11.52
CA VAL A 41 12.57 2.94 -10.29
C VAL A 41 13.99 2.43 -10.05
N LEU A 42 14.27 1.15 -10.33
CA LEU A 42 15.61 0.59 -10.18
C LEU A 42 16.62 1.19 -11.18
N LEU A 43 16.17 1.50 -12.39
CA LEU A 43 17.03 2.04 -13.45
C LEU A 43 17.32 3.54 -13.30
N MET A 44 16.34 4.32 -12.82
CA MET A 44 16.42 5.78 -12.82
C MET A 44 16.46 6.42 -11.43
N GLY A 45 16.10 5.68 -10.38
CA GLY A 45 16.06 6.20 -9.02
C GLY A 45 17.45 6.31 -8.40
N ASP A 46 17.63 7.30 -7.51
CA ASP A 46 18.77 7.31 -6.61
C ASP A 46 18.66 6.25 -5.50
N ALA A 47 19.74 6.06 -4.74
CA ALA A 47 19.82 5.04 -3.70
C ALA A 47 18.73 5.21 -2.60
N GLU A 48 18.41 6.45 -2.22
CA GLU A 48 17.36 6.74 -1.23
C GLU A 48 15.98 6.33 -1.76
N THR A 49 15.68 6.69 -3.00
CA THR A 49 14.42 6.37 -3.69
C THR A 49 14.25 4.87 -3.87
N ILE A 50 15.30 4.17 -4.32
CA ILE A 50 15.30 2.72 -4.49
C ILE A 50 15.07 2.03 -3.14
N SER A 51 15.74 2.47 -2.07
CA SER A 51 15.58 1.90 -0.73
C SER A 51 14.15 2.06 -0.21
N ALA A 52 13.59 3.27 -0.32
CA ALA A 52 12.22 3.56 0.09
C ALA A 52 11.19 2.76 -0.74
N ALA A 53 11.40 2.66 -2.06
CA ALA A 53 10.54 1.88 -2.94
C ALA A 53 10.57 0.38 -2.60
N ARG A 54 11.75 -0.19 -2.28
CA ARG A 54 11.85 -1.58 -1.78
C ARG A 54 11.10 -1.76 -0.46
N ALA A 55 11.18 -0.80 0.46
CA ALA A 55 10.45 -0.85 1.71
C ALA A 55 8.92 -0.83 1.47
N LEU A 56 8.45 0.01 0.57
CA LEU A 56 7.05 0.06 0.15
C LEU A 56 6.58 -1.27 -0.45
N GLN A 57 7.35 -1.85 -1.38
CA GLN A 57 7.02 -3.16 -1.98
C GLN A 57 6.91 -4.28 -0.94
N ARG A 58 7.82 -4.32 0.04
CA ARG A 58 7.76 -5.32 1.12
C ARG A 58 6.47 -5.20 1.93
N HIS A 59 6.02 -3.98 2.22
CA HIS A 59 4.78 -3.77 2.98
C HIS A 59 3.54 -3.99 2.13
N ALA A 60 3.59 -3.74 0.82
CA ALA A 60 2.54 -4.15 -0.10
C ALA A 60 2.36 -5.68 -0.07
N TRP A 61 3.47 -6.42 -0.10
CA TRP A 61 3.46 -7.88 0.01
C TRP A 61 2.87 -8.38 1.32
N VAL A 62 3.17 -7.73 2.45
CA VAL A 62 2.54 -8.07 3.74
C VAL A 62 1.01 -7.99 3.67
N LEU A 63 0.46 -6.97 3.02
CA LEU A 63 -0.99 -6.88 2.80
C LEU A 63 -1.51 -8.00 1.91
N GLU A 64 -0.77 -8.35 0.86
CA GLU A 64 -1.13 -9.46 -0.03
C GLU A 64 -1.17 -10.80 0.70
N GLN A 65 -0.26 -11.04 1.66
CA GLN A 65 -0.23 -12.28 2.44
C GLN A 65 -1.53 -12.51 3.23
N PHE A 66 -2.15 -11.45 3.78
CA PHE A 66 -3.44 -11.57 4.49
C PHE A 66 -4.58 -12.01 3.57
N VAL A 67 -4.65 -11.45 2.36
CA VAL A 67 -5.76 -11.73 1.43
C VAL A 67 -5.59 -13.03 0.64
N ARG A 68 -4.34 -13.49 0.50
CA ARG A 68 -3.96 -14.79 -0.07
C ARG A 68 -4.02 -15.94 0.93
N ASP A 69 -4.45 -15.70 2.17
CA ASP A 69 -4.46 -16.69 3.26
C ASP A 69 -3.07 -17.30 3.59
N MET A 70 -1.99 -16.60 3.22
CA MET A 70 -0.61 -16.96 3.58
C MET A 70 -0.25 -16.47 4.99
N ARG A 71 -1.04 -15.52 5.52
CA ARG A 71 -0.91 -14.97 6.85
C ARG A 71 -2.30 -14.80 7.45
N SER A 72 -2.55 -15.47 8.57
CA SER A 72 -3.74 -15.23 9.38
C SER A 72 -3.61 -13.91 10.15
N GLY A 73 -4.74 -13.30 10.47
CA GLY A 73 -4.82 -12.23 11.46
C GLY A 73 -6.19 -11.59 11.54
N THR A 74 -6.30 -10.64 12.46
CA THR A 74 -7.51 -9.89 12.78
C THR A 74 -7.62 -8.61 11.96
N ALA A 75 -8.76 -7.94 12.04
CA ALA A 75 -8.92 -6.59 11.48
C ALA A 75 -7.92 -5.58 12.06
N GLN A 76 -7.49 -5.76 13.32
CA GLN A 76 -6.47 -4.93 13.94
C GLN A 76 -5.09 -5.18 13.33
N ASP A 77 -4.72 -6.44 13.10
CA ASP A 77 -3.46 -6.80 12.44
C ASP A 77 -3.39 -6.23 11.02
N TRP A 78 -4.50 -6.34 10.27
CA TRP A 78 -4.65 -5.72 8.97
C TRP A 78 -4.46 -4.20 9.05
N THR A 79 -5.16 -3.54 9.97
CA THR A 79 -5.10 -2.08 10.14
C THR A 79 -3.67 -1.63 10.44
N GLN A 80 -2.94 -2.36 11.29
CA GLN A 80 -1.55 -2.07 11.59
C GLN A 80 -0.66 -2.21 10.34
N ALA A 81 -0.77 -3.32 9.61
CA ALA A 81 -0.02 -3.53 8.39
C ALA A 81 -0.34 -2.46 7.32
N PHE A 82 -1.61 -2.05 7.23
CA PHE A 82 -2.04 -1.00 6.32
C PHE A 82 -1.44 0.36 6.68
N ARG A 83 -1.38 0.72 7.96
CA ARG A 83 -0.69 1.93 8.41
C ARG A 83 0.79 1.92 8.05
N GLN A 84 1.49 0.81 8.32
CA GLN A 84 2.90 0.67 7.96
C GLN A 84 3.14 0.78 6.44
N PHE A 85 2.25 0.21 5.62
CA PHE A 85 2.30 0.39 4.17
C PHE A 85 2.16 1.87 3.77
N GLN A 86 1.24 2.61 4.39
CA GLN A 86 1.01 4.03 4.09
C GLN A 86 2.19 4.90 4.53
N GLU A 87 2.81 4.60 5.67
CA GLU A 87 4.05 5.25 6.13
C GLU A 87 5.17 5.05 5.10
N LYS A 88 5.39 3.81 4.62
CA LYS A 88 6.38 3.53 3.57
C LYS A 88 6.04 4.16 2.24
N ARG A 89 4.76 4.39 1.98
CA ARG A 89 4.32 5.13 0.79
C ARG A 89 4.76 6.58 0.90
N ASP A 90 4.51 7.22 2.03
CA ASP A 90 4.90 8.60 2.27
C ASP A 90 6.43 8.78 2.20
N GLU A 91 7.21 7.88 2.81
CA GLU A 91 8.68 7.86 2.70
C GLU A 91 9.15 7.76 1.23
N TYR A 92 8.53 6.88 0.43
CA TYR A 92 8.84 6.76 -0.99
C TYR A 92 8.52 8.05 -1.77
N TYR A 93 7.37 8.68 -1.52
CA TYR A 93 7.01 9.93 -2.19
C TYR A 93 7.96 11.07 -1.83
N ILE A 94 8.40 11.17 -0.57
CA ILE A 94 9.40 12.17 -0.16
C ILE A 94 10.71 11.96 -0.91
N ALA A 95 11.25 10.73 -0.90
CA ALA A 95 12.50 10.40 -1.55
C ALA A 95 12.43 10.62 -3.07
N ALA A 96 11.40 10.09 -3.72
CA ALA A 96 11.23 10.21 -5.17
C ALA A 96 11.08 11.67 -5.61
N ARG A 97 10.29 12.48 -4.90
CA ARG A 97 10.10 13.90 -5.24
C ARG A 97 11.38 14.69 -5.07
N LYS A 98 12.15 14.42 -3.99
CA LYS A 98 13.47 15.02 -3.78
C LYS A 98 14.41 14.68 -4.93
N SER A 99 14.47 13.39 -5.32
CA SER A 99 15.30 12.91 -6.43
C SER A 99 14.95 13.59 -7.77
N LEU A 100 13.65 13.81 -8.02
CA LEU A 100 13.13 14.48 -9.21
C LEU A 100 13.22 16.02 -9.16
N GLY A 101 13.76 16.62 -8.08
CA GLY A 101 13.83 18.09 -7.93
C GLY A 101 12.47 18.76 -7.74
N VAL A 102 11.45 18.02 -7.28
CA VAL A 102 10.10 18.53 -7.08
C VAL A 102 9.94 19.00 -5.63
N HIS A 103 9.95 20.32 -5.43
CA HIS A 103 9.96 20.94 -4.09
C HIS A 103 8.62 21.56 -3.66
N ALA A 104 7.61 21.57 -4.54
CA ALA A 104 6.29 22.07 -4.18
C ALA A 104 5.71 21.27 -3.00
N ALA A 105 5.07 21.98 -2.07
CA ALA A 105 4.39 21.36 -0.94
C ALA A 105 3.33 20.37 -1.45
N PHE A 106 3.26 19.22 -0.79
CA PHE A 106 2.24 18.22 -1.04
C PHE A 106 1.81 17.61 0.28
N ARG A 107 0.55 17.19 0.35
CA ARG A 107 0.02 16.54 1.54
C ARG A 107 0.41 15.06 1.53
N LEU A 108 1.00 14.60 2.62
CA LEU A 108 1.26 13.17 2.83
C LEU A 108 -0.03 12.42 3.15
N ARG A 109 -0.05 11.11 2.91
CA ARG A 109 -1.24 10.32 3.24
C ARG A 109 -1.46 10.25 4.75
N ALA A 110 -0.39 10.24 5.55
CA ALA A 110 -0.45 10.33 7.00
C ALA A 110 -1.05 11.66 7.50
N GLU A 111 -1.01 12.72 6.69
CA GLU A 111 -1.56 14.04 7.01
C GLU A 111 -3.02 14.22 6.58
N ASP A 112 -3.61 13.20 5.96
CA ASP A 112 -5.01 13.24 5.54
C ASP A 112 -5.92 13.30 6.80
N PRO A 113 -6.80 14.31 6.94
CA PRO A 113 -7.69 14.44 8.09
C PRO A 113 -8.59 13.23 8.30
N VAL A 114 -8.88 12.47 7.23
CA VAL A 114 -9.62 11.20 7.30
C VAL A 114 -8.81 10.11 8.04
N ILE A 115 -7.48 10.19 8.01
CA ILE A 115 -6.56 9.29 8.71
C ILE A 115 -6.26 9.79 10.14
N LEU A 116 -6.21 11.10 10.36
CA LEU A 116 -5.94 11.73 11.67
C LEU A 116 -7.20 11.82 12.55
N GLY A 117 -8.39 11.89 11.96
CA GLY A 117 -9.68 11.82 12.65
C GLY A 117 -10.01 10.37 12.97
N GLN A 118 -10.12 10.04 14.26
CA GLN A 118 -10.40 8.70 14.76
C GLN A 118 -11.80 8.19 14.37
N ASP A 119 -12.01 7.81 13.11
CA ASP A 119 -13.11 6.91 12.76
C ASP A 119 -12.63 5.75 11.89
N PRO A 120 -12.42 4.56 12.46
CA PRO A 120 -12.05 3.36 11.70
C PRO A 120 -13.15 2.88 10.73
N ARG A 121 -14.34 3.51 10.71
CA ARG A 121 -15.48 3.19 9.82
C ARG A 121 -15.54 4.02 8.54
N GLN A 122 -14.63 4.96 8.34
CA GLN A 122 -14.51 5.70 7.06
C GLN A 122 -13.35 5.21 6.19
N LEU A 123 -12.81 4.04 6.55
CA LEU A 123 -11.85 3.32 5.74
C LEU A 123 -12.54 2.66 4.55
#